data_AF-A0A524FXT9-F1
#
_entry.id   AF-A0A524FXT9-F1
#
_cell.length_a   1.000
_cell.length_b   1.000
_cell.length_c   1.000
_cell.angle_alpha   90.00
_cell.angle_beta   90.00
_cell.angle_gamma   90.00
#
_symmetry.space_group_name_H-M   'P 1'
#
loop_
_entity.id
_entity.type
_entity.pdbx_description
1 polymer ?
#
loop_
_entity_poly.entity_id
_entity_poly.type
_entity_poly.pdbx_seq_one_letter_code
_entity_poly.pdbx_strand_id
1 'polypeptide(L)'
;MICPACNIKMEPLVAGIYQCPQCKKIMKQEAEKVEIDKQKKFEEDGFQEGEYFHKSVSLNKQYEICEKGIIIQKTENRMFAVLICH
;
A
#
# COMPACT_ATOMS: atom_id res chain seq x y z
N MET A 1 -13.50 -9.24 17.04
CA MET A 1 -12.23 -9.96 16.82
C MET A 1 -11.88 -10.75 18.06
N ILE A 2 -11.69 -12.06 17.93
CA ILE A 2 -11.22 -12.93 19.01
C ILE A 2 -9.70 -13.07 18.86
N CYS A 3 -8.96 -12.97 19.96
CA CYS A 3 -7.52 -13.16 19.93
C CYS A 3 -7.20 -14.64 19.67
N PRO A 4 -6.38 -14.99 18.66
CA PRO A 4 -6.06 -16.39 18.35
C PRO A 4 -5.20 -17.08 19.42
N ALA A 5 -4.55 -16.31 20.31
CA ALA A 5 -3.69 -16.84 21.37
C ALA A 5 -4.41 -17.03 22.71
N CYS A 6 -5.34 -16.12 23.04
CA CYS A 6 -6.00 -16.11 24.34
C CYS A 6 -7.48 -16.50 24.27
N ASN A 7 -8.03 -16.63 23.07
CA ASN A 7 -9.43 -16.93 22.80
C ASN A 7 -10.45 -15.99 23.49
N ILE A 8 -10.01 -14.77 23.83
CA ILE A 8 -10.83 -13.71 24.42
C ILE A 8 -11.18 -12.63 23.39
N LYS A 9 -12.24 -11.88 23.66
CA LYS A 9 -12.66 -10.73 22.85
C LYS A 9 -11.63 -9.61 22.95
N MET A 10 -11.17 -9.11 21.80
CA MET A 10 -10.19 -8.02 21.73
C MET A 10 -10.86 -6.65 21.85
N GLU A 11 -10.10 -5.68 22.35
CA GLU A 11 -10.50 -4.29 22.51
C GLU A 11 -10.04 -3.44 21.31
N PRO A 12 -10.82 -2.47 20.83
CA PRO A 12 -10.39 -1.57 19.76
C PRO A 12 -9.41 -0.51 20.30
N LEU A 13 -8.25 -0.37 19.67
CA LEU A 13 -7.32 0.73 19.97
C LEU A 13 -7.63 1.98 19.13
N VAL A 14 -7.86 1.76 17.83
CA VAL A 14 -8.27 2.78 16.84
C VAL A 14 -9.09 2.07 15.76
N ALA A 15 -9.73 2.82 14.86
CA ALA A 15 -10.52 2.24 13.77
C ALA A 15 -9.72 1.20 12.98
N GLY A 16 -10.20 -0.05 12.97
CA GLY A 16 -9.56 -1.16 12.26
C GLY A 16 -8.34 -1.79 12.95
N ILE A 17 -7.98 -1.39 14.17
CA ILE A 17 -6.88 -1.99 14.94
C ILE A 17 -7.40 -2.43 16.31
N TYR A 18 -7.19 -3.71 16.63
CA TYR A 18 -7.62 -4.34 17.88
C TYR A 18 -6.43 -4.81 18.69
N GLN A 19 -6.49 -4.68 20.01
CA GLN A 19 -5.50 -5.22 20.94
C GLN A 19 -6.14 -6.24 21.87
N CYS A 20 -5.42 -7.34 22.12
CA CYS A 20 -5.80 -8.29 23.15
C CYS A 20 -5.39 -7.75 24.53
N PRO A 21 -6.31 -7.65 25.52
CA PRO A 21 -5.97 -7.11 26.83
C PRO A 21 -5.01 -8.02 27.63
N GLN A 22 -5.01 -9.33 27.36
CA GLN A 22 -4.19 -10.29 28.11
C GLN A 22 -2.77 -10.46 27.55
N CYS A 23 -2.62 -10.63 26.23
CA CYS A 23 -1.30 -10.84 25.60
C CYS A 23 -0.76 -9.61 24.87
N LYS A 24 -1.50 -8.49 24.91
CA LYS A 24 -1.17 -7.22 24.22
C LYS A 24 -0.98 -7.35 22.70
N LYS A 25 -1.34 -8.49 22.11
CA LYS A 25 -1.22 -8.74 20.67
C LYS A 25 -2.14 -7.80 19.90
N ILE A 26 -1.58 -7.09 18.92
CA ILE A 26 -2.31 -6.15 18.06
C ILE A 26 -2.65 -6.86 16.75
N MET A 27 -3.90 -6.74 16.30
CA MET A 27 -4.38 -7.25 15.03
C MET A 27 -5.10 -6.15 14.28
N LYS A 28 -4.71 -5.94 13.02
CA LYS A 28 -5.43 -5.07 12.10
C LYS A 28 -6.57 -5.88 11.49
N GLN A 29 -7.80 -5.37 11.57
CA GLN A 29 -8.88 -5.92 10.78
C GLN A 29 -8.61 -5.50 9.33
N GLU A 30 -8.37 -6.48 8.47
CA GLU A 30 -8.28 -6.25 7.04
C GLU A 30 -9.64 -5.71 6.60
N ALA A 31 -9.71 -4.39 6.40
CA ALA A 31 -10.86 -3.81 5.75
C ALA A 31 -10.83 -4.32 4.30
N GLU A 32 -11.87 -5.04 3.88
CA GLU A 32 -12.22 -5.34 2.48
C GLU A 32 -12.54 -4.05 1.68
N LYS A 33 -11.91 -2.92 2.02
CA LYS A 33 -12.01 -1.62 1.35
C LYS A 33 -10.76 -1.27 0.53
N VAL A 34 -9.87 -2.23 0.27
CA VAL A 34 -8.68 -2.00 -0.58
C VAL A 34 -8.89 -2.50 -2.02
N GLU A 35 -9.92 -3.30 -2.30
CA GLU A 35 -10.16 -3.74 -3.69
C GLU A 35 -10.94 -2.73 -4.54
N ILE A 36 -11.75 -1.86 -3.93
CA ILE A 36 -12.59 -0.91 -4.70
C ILE A 36 -11.77 0.29 -5.23
N ASP A 37 -10.64 0.64 -4.60
CA ASP A 37 -9.79 1.75 -5.09
C ASP A 37 -8.78 1.35 -6.18
N LYS A 38 -8.64 0.06 -6.51
CA LYS A 38 -7.79 -0.39 -7.63
C LYS A 38 -8.41 -0.15 -9.01
N GLN A 39 -9.68 0.27 -9.08
CA GLN A 39 -10.36 0.67 -10.31
C GLN A 39 -10.53 2.19 -10.44
N LYS A 40 -9.77 3.00 -9.69
CA LYS A 40 -9.58 4.40 -10.10
C LYS A 40 -8.72 4.37 -11.36
N LYS A 41 -9.43 4.42 -12.50
CA LYS A 41 -9.03 4.99 -13.79
C LYS A 41 -7.52 5.17 -13.90
N PHE A 42 -6.88 4.26 -14.64
CA PHE A 42 -5.62 4.57 -15.29
C PHE A 42 -5.84 5.85 -16.09
N GLU A 43 -5.42 6.99 -15.54
CA GLU A 43 -5.11 8.16 -16.36
C GLU A 43 -3.83 7.78 -17.10
N GLU A 44 -4.00 7.19 -18.29
CA GLU A 44 -2.91 6.93 -19.23
C GLU A 44 -2.23 8.23 -19.71
N ASP A 45 -2.73 9.40 -19.30
CA ASP A 45 -2.27 10.74 -19.70
C ASP A 45 -1.85 11.66 -18.52
N GLY A 46 -1.35 11.10 -17.40
CA GLY A 46 -1.01 11.89 -16.19
C GLY A 46 0.32 11.56 -15.52
N PHE A 47 0.88 12.54 -14.81
CA PHE A 47 1.97 12.29 -13.86
C PHE A 47 1.45 11.49 -12.66
N GLN A 48 2.10 10.38 -12.37
CA GLN A 48 1.95 9.59 -11.15
C GLN A 48 2.93 10.08 -10.10
N GLU A 49 2.54 9.99 -8.82
CA GLU A 49 3.39 10.35 -7.69
C GLU A 49 4.52 9.35 -7.49
N GLY A 50 5.68 9.82 -7.05
CA GLY A 50 6.89 9.04 -6.87
C GLY A 50 6.73 7.85 -5.93
N GLU A 51 5.86 7.97 -4.92
CA GLU A 51 5.55 6.87 -3.99
C GLU A 51 4.98 5.64 -4.71
N TYR A 52 4.24 5.85 -5.81
CA TYR A 52 3.77 4.75 -6.65
C TYR A 52 4.95 3.96 -7.23
N PHE A 53 5.94 4.66 -7.79
CA PHE A 53 7.10 4.04 -8.42
C PHE A 53 7.99 3.34 -7.38
N HIS A 54 8.23 3.95 -6.22
CA HIS A 54 8.97 3.30 -5.13
C HIS A 54 8.33 2.00 -4.61
N LYS A 55 7.01 1.85 -4.78
CA LYS A 55 6.29 0.62 -4.40
C LYS A 55 6.17 -0.38 -5.54
N SER A 56 6.07 0.09 -6.78
CA SER A 56 5.73 -0.74 -7.95
C SER A 56 6.94 -1.15 -8.79
N VAL A 57 8.05 -0.42 -8.69
CA VAL A 57 9.30 -0.72 -9.39
C VAL A 57 10.48 -0.72 -8.42
N SER A 58 11.55 -1.43 -8.79
CA SER A 58 12.73 -1.64 -7.94
C SER A 58 13.73 -0.48 -8.05
N LEU A 59 13.32 0.74 -7.69
CA LEU A 59 14.21 1.90 -7.62
C LEU A 59 15.21 1.76 -6.47
N ASN A 60 16.43 2.25 -6.70
CA ASN A 60 17.43 2.34 -5.67
C ASN A 60 17.12 3.49 -4.70
N LYS A 61 16.65 3.14 -3.49
CA LYS A 61 16.23 4.11 -2.47
C LYS A 61 17.32 5.09 -2.02
N GLN A 62 18.60 4.80 -2.28
CA GLN A 62 19.71 5.69 -1.91
C GLN A 62 20.03 6.74 -2.97
N TYR A 63 19.69 6.49 -4.24
CA TYR A 63 20.18 7.31 -5.37
C TYR A 63 19.09 7.67 -6.39
N GLU A 64 17.90 7.06 -6.29
CA GLU A 64 16.82 7.21 -7.26
C GLU A 64 15.53 7.57 -6.53
N ILE A 65 15.52 8.72 -5.83
CA ILE A 65 14.31 9.18 -5.15
C ILE A 65 13.39 9.79 -6.20
N CYS A 66 12.49 8.97 -6.73
CA CYS A 66 11.44 9.42 -7.65
C CYS A 66 10.47 10.37 -6.94
N GLU A 67 10.30 11.56 -7.51
CA GLU A 67 9.27 12.53 -7.09
C GLU A 67 7.98 12.29 -7.87
N LYS A 68 8.06 12.14 -9.19
CA LYS A 68 6.94 11.95 -10.11
C LYS A 68 7.38 11.20 -11.36
N GLY A 69 6.45 10.60 -12.09
CA GLY A 69 6.75 9.94 -13.35
C GLY A 69 5.53 9.72 -14.23
N ILE A 70 5.74 9.48 -15.52
CA ILE A 70 4.68 9.18 -16.49
C ILE A 70 4.89 7.76 -16.99
N ILE A 71 3.83 6.96 -16.96
CA ILE A 71 3.83 5.62 -17.53
C ILE A 71 3.45 5.75 -19.01
N ILE A 72 4.35 5.33 -19.89
CA ILE A 72 4.12 5.35 -21.34
C ILE A 72 3.42 4.06 -21.79
N GLN A 73 3.83 2.92 -21.22
CA GLN A 73 3.24 1.62 -21.54
C GLN A 73 3.36 0.67 -20.36
N LYS A 74 2.31 -0.11 -20.10
CA LYS A 74 2.30 -1.14 -19.07
C LYS A 74 1.66 -2.43 -19.59
N THR A 75 2.29 -3.54 -19.31
CA THR A 75 1.77 -4.90 -19.48
C THR A 75 1.72 -5.58 -18.11
N GLU A 76 1.22 -6.82 -18.04
CA GLU A 76 1.17 -7.57 -16.77
C GLU A 76 2.54 -7.67 -16.07
N ASN A 77 3.61 -7.85 -16.86
CA ASN A 77 4.95 -8.14 -16.34
C ASN A 77 6.00 -7.07 -16.65
N ARG A 78 5.66 -6.03 -17.43
CA ARG A 78 6.62 -5.00 -17.85
C ARG A 78 5.99 -3.62 -17.81
N MET A 79 6.78 -2.63 -17.42
CA MET A 79 6.41 -1.21 -17.41
C MET A 79 7.49 -0.40 -18.12
N PHE A 80 7.07 0.54 -18.96
CA PHE A 80 7.89 1.56 -19.55
C PHE A 80 7.39 2.92 -19.06
N ALA A 81 8.25 3.66 -18.36
CA ALA A 81 7.91 4.92 -17.72
C ALA A 81 9.11 5.88 -17.75
N VAL A 82 8.82 7.18 -17.73
CA VAL A 82 9.81 8.25 -17.54
C VAL A 82 9.65 8.78 -16.13
N LEU A 83 10.74 8.79 -15.37
CA LEU A 83 10.75 9.19 -13.97
C LEU A 83 11.58 10.46 -13.78
N ILE A 84 11.11 11.36 -12.92
CA ILE A 84 11.86 12.50 -12.41
C ILE A 84 12.35 12.10 -11.01
N CYS A 85 13.66 11.96 -10.87
CA CYS A 85 14.33 11.54 -9.63
C CYS A 85 15.34 12.60 -9.19
N HIS A 86 15.62 12.65 -7.88
CA HIS A 86 16.74 13.38 -7.26
C HIS A 86 17.63 12.45 -6.44
#